data_AF-A0A497DIB8-F1
#
_entry.id   AF-A0A497DIB8-F1
#
_cell.length_a   1.000
_cell.length_b   1.000
_cell.length_c   1.000
_cell.angle_alpha   90.00
_cell.angle_beta   90.00
_cell.angle_gamma   90.00
#
_symmetry.space_group_name_H-M   'P 1'
#
loop_
_entity.id
_entity.type
_entity.pdbx_description
1 polymer ?
#
loop_
_entity_poly.entity_id
_entity_poly.type
_entity_poly.pdbx_seq_one_letter_code
_entity_poly.pdbx_strand_id
1 'polypeptide(L)'
;MAAQKNILKKKPKAPKAPGNRQTGFAKLKKMFGFKMSDRARAVMETPKDIISGDILEKKESSRLFPLLTWLTLLGFLYITNNYQAEEKTREINRKQKDIKELRYQYISKKSKLMNMSKQSQVEKILEKRGFKENTQPLKVIRVSQKELDSMIK
;
A
#
# COMPACT_ATOMS: atom_id res chain seq x y z
N MET A 1 -30.28 -48.48 11.78
CA MET A 1 -29.69 -47.42 10.94
C MET A 1 -30.81 -46.60 10.31
N ALA A 2 -31.36 -45.60 11.01
CA ALA A 2 -32.59 -44.89 10.61
C ALA A 2 -32.48 -43.38 10.82
N ALA A 3 -31.41 -42.75 10.34
CA ALA A 3 -31.12 -41.34 10.64
C ALA A 3 -30.66 -40.51 9.43
N GLN A 4 -31.13 -40.80 8.21
CA GLN A 4 -30.77 -39.97 7.03
C GLN A 4 -31.95 -39.50 6.15
N LYS A 5 -33.21 -39.79 6.50
CA LYS A 5 -34.36 -39.40 5.66
C LYS A 5 -34.99 -38.04 5.98
N ASN A 6 -34.48 -37.27 6.94
CA ASN A 6 -35.16 -36.07 7.44
C ASN A 6 -34.59 -34.71 6.99
N ILE A 7 -33.64 -34.70 6.06
CA ILE A 7 -32.91 -33.46 5.68
C ILE A 7 -33.36 -32.88 4.32
N LEU A 8 -34.29 -33.52 3.61
CA LEU A 8 -34.62 -33.19 2.21
C LEU A 8 -36.04 -32.65 1.96
N LYS A 9 -36.76 -32.16 2.99
CA LYS A 9 -38.12 -31.59 2.84
C LYS A 9 -38.31 -30.16 3.39
N LYS A 10 -37.34 -29.25 3.18
CA LYS A 10 -37.63 -27.81 3.29
C LYS A 10 -37.48 -27.14 1.93
N LYS A 11 -38.61 -27.01 1.21
CA LYS A 11 -38.71 -26.21 -0.01
C LYS A 11 -38.25 -24.76 0.26
N PRO A 12 -37.54 -24.10 -0.67
CA PRO A 12 -37.18 -22.70 -0.53
C PRO A 12 -38.46 -21.83 -0.56
N LYS A 13 -38.62 -20.94 0.43
CA LYS A 13 -39.68 -19.93 0.42
C LYS A 13 -39.42 -18.95 -0.73
N ALA A 14 -40.43 -18.74 -1.57
CA ALA A 14 -40.41 -17.77 -2.65
C ALA A 14 -40.02 -16.35 -2.14
N PRO A 15 -39.30 -15.55 -2.95
CA PRO A 15 -38.96 -14.18 -2.58
C PRO A 15 -40.23 -13.36 -2.42
N LYS A 16 -40.40 -12.73 -1.25
CA LYS A 16 -41.50 -11.79 -1.00
C LYS A 16 -41.28 -10.54 -1.87
N ALA A 17 -42.34 -10.10 -2.55
CA ALA A 17 -42.39 -8.90 -3.40
C ALA A 17 -41.81 -7.66 -2.68
N PRO A 18 -41.23 -6.69 -3.43
CA PRO A 18 -40.56 -5.53 -2.84
C PRO A 18 -41.58 -4.60 -2.17
N GLY A 19 -41.81 -4.84 -0.88
CA GLY A 19 -42.47 -3.90 0.02
C GLY A 19 -41.64 -2.63 0.15
N ASN A 20 -42.32 -1.51 -0.07
CA ASN A 20 -41.86 -0.13 -0.06
C ASN A 20 -40.54 0.13 0.72
N ARG A 21 -39.43 0.29 -0.02
CA ARG A 21 -38.05 0.53 0.47
C ARG A 21 -37.88 1.82 1.28
N GLN A 22 -38.92 2.64 1.37
CA GLN A 22 -38.92 3.88 2.16
C GLN A 22 -39.25 3.66 3.64
N THR A 23 -39.74 2.47 4.02
CA THR A 23 -40.07 2.17 5.41
C THR A 23 -38.84 1.97 6.31
N GLY A 24 -37.64 1.81 5.73
CA GLY A 24 -36.38 1.68 6.47
C GLY A 24 -36.01 2.96 7.23
N PHE A 25 -36.02 4.12 6.57
CA PHE A 25 -35.66 5.40 7.20
C PHE A 25 -36.71 5.88 8.21
N ALA A 26 -38.00 5.67 7.93
CA ALA A 26 -39.07 6.00 8.88
C ALA A 26 -39.03 5.10 10.12
N LYS A 27 -38.74 3.80 9.95
CA LYS A 27 -38.58 2.84 11.04
C LYS A 27 -37.30 3.09 11.83
N LEU A 28 -36.21 3.47 11.16
CA LEU A 28 -34.96 3.89 11.80
C LEU A 28 -35.16 5.18 12.61
N LYS A 29 -35.85 6.19 12.06
CA LYS A 29 -36.21 7.44 12.74
C LYS A 29 -37.10 7.21 13.98
N LYS A 30 -38.02 6.24 13.90
CA LYS A 30 -38.92 5.87 15.01
C LYS A 30 -38.22 5.01 16.08
N MET A 31 -37.26 4.17 15.70
CA MET A 31 -36.43 3.39 16.64
C MET A 31 -35.34 4.23 17.32
N PHE A 32 -34.76 5.19 16.61
CA PHE A 32 -33.70 6.06 17.16
C PHE A 32 -34.20 7.29 17.90
N GLY A 33 -35.52 7.53 17.96
CA GLY A 33 -36.12 8.54 18.83
C GLY A 33 -35.37 9.88 18.87
N PHE A 34 -34.81 10.33 17.74
CA PHE A 34 -33.96 11.51 17.69
C PHE A 34 -34.86 12.74 17.79
N LYS A 35 -35.27 13.07 19.01
CA LYS A 35 -35.87 14.35 19.33
C LYS A 35 -34.78 15.39 19.10
N MET A 36 -34.83 16.03 17.94
CA MET A 36 -33.97 17.15 17.63
C MET A 36 -34.28 18.23 18.68
N SER A 37 -33.31 18.48 19.55
CA SER A 37 -33.46 19.41 20.67
C SER A 37 -33.75 20.82 20.14
N ASP A 38 -34.46 21.64 20.90
CA ASP A 38 -34.77 23.02 20.48
C ASP A 38 -33.50 23.83 20.19
N ARG A 39 -32.38 23.46 20.82
CA ARG A 39 -31.04 23.98 20.53
C ARG A 39 -30.53 23.61 19.13
N ALA A 40 -30.79 22.38 18.67
CA ALA A 40 -30.42 21.96 17.31
C ALA A 40 -31.27 22.66 16.24
N ARG A 41 -32.52 23.03 16.54
CA ARG A 41 -33.35 23.88 15.67
C ARG A 41 -32.82 25.31 15.62
N ALA A 42 -32.50 25.91 16.77
CA ALA A 42 -31.88 27.23 16.84
C ALA A 42 -30.53 27.29 16.08
N VAL A 43 -29.71 26.24 16.17
CA VAL A 43 -28.44 26.13 15.43
C VAL A 43 -28.65 25.88 13.91
N MET A 44 -29.82 25.38 13.50
CA MET A 44 -30.20 25.30 12.07
C MET A 44 -30.82 26.60 11.55
N GLU A 45 -31.36 27.44 12.43
CA GLU A 45 -31.93 28.75 12.10
C GLU A 45 -30.82 29.78 11.86
N THR A 46 -29.75 29.78 12.66
CA THR A 46 -28.65 30.77 12.49
C THR A 46 -27.96 30.74 11.11
N PRO A 47 -27.66 29.60 10.47
CA PRO A 47 -27.09 29.57 9.13
C PRO A 47 -28.14 29.93 8.07
N LYS A 48 -29.42 29.66 8.34
CA LYS A 48 -30.51 30.01 7.43
C LYS A 48 -30.68 31.53 7.35
N ASP A 49 -30.63 32.24 8.47
CA ASP A 49 -30.75 33.69 8.51
C ASP A 49 -29.50 34.40 7.93
N ILE A 50 -28.32 33.77 8.05
CA ILE A 50 -27.08 34.19 7.36
C ILE A 50 -27.22 34.06 5.85
N ILE A 51 -27.81 32.96 5.35
CA ILE A 51 -28.00 32.71 3.91
C ILE A 51 -29.17 33.54 3.36
N SER A 52 -30.21 33.82 4.16
CA SER A 52 -31.40 34.56 3.76
C SER A 52 -31.20 36.07 3.62
N GLY A 53 -30.01 36.59 3.93
CA GLY A 53 -29.63 37.96 3.58
C GLY A 53 -29.92 39.02 4.65
N ASP A 54 -30.56 38.65 5.76
CA ASP A 54 -30.93 39.58 6.84
C ASP A 54 -29.68 40.17 7.55
N ILE A 55 -28.57 39.42 7.54
CA ILE A 55 -27.26 39.88 8.03
C ILE A 55 -26.53 40.80 7.03
N LEU A 56 -26.87 40.74 5.73
CA LEU A 56 -26.23 41.57 4.71
C LEU A 56 -26.79 42.99 4.63
N GLU A 57 -28.04 43.19 5.06
CA GLU A 57 -28.71 44.50 5.06
C GLU A 57 -28.20 45.44 6.17
N LYS A 58 -27.58 44.89 7.22
CA LYS A 58 -27.05 45.67 8.35
C LYS A 58 -25.69 46.31 8.01
N LYS A 59 -25.48 47.55 8.44
CA LYS A 59 -24.23 48.35 8.29
C LYS A 59 -22.94 47.63 8.73
N GLU A 60 -23.07 46.61 9.58
CA GLU A 60 -21.99 45.74 10.09
C GLU A 60 -21.49 44.68 9.08
N SER A 61 -22.22 44.44 7.98
CA SER A 61 -21.86 43.48 6.91
C SER A 61 -20.49 43.78 6.27
N SER A 62 -20.10 45.06 6.24
CA SER A 62 -18.78 45.51 5.78
C SER A 62 -17.60 44.84 6.50
N ARG A 63 -17.78 44.37 7.75
CA ARG A 63 -16.72 43.68 8.52
C ARG A 63 -16.60 42.19 8.19
N LEU A 64 -17.61 41.58 7.56
CA LEU A 64 -17.63 40.16 7.22
C LEU A 64 -16.93 39.87 5.87
N PHE A 65 -16.91 40.85 4.95
CA PHE A 65 -16.26 40.68 3.65
C PHE A 65 -14.78 40.28 3.73
N PRO A 66 -13.91 40.94 4.52
CA PRO A 66 -12.52 40.52 4.67
C PRO A 66 -12.35 39.12 5.28
N LEU A 67 -13.24 38.74 6.20
CA LEU A 67 -13.25 37.41 6.82
C LEU A 67 -13.59 36.32 5.79
N LEU A 68 -14.58 36.55 4.94
CA LEU A 68 -14.96 35.61 3.89
C LEU A 68 -13.83 35.44 2.88
N THR A 69 -13.21 36.54 2.43
CA THR A 69 -12.04 36.49 1.55
C THR A 69 -10.88 35.72 2.19
N TRP A 70 -10.63 35.92 3.49
CA TRP A 70 -9.62 35.17 4.24
C TRP A 70 -9.89 33.66 4.23
N LEU A 71 -11.13 33.25 4.48
CA LEU A 71 -11.54 31.83 4.46
C LEU A 71 -11.44 31.22 3.07
N THR A 72 -11.87 31.95 2.03
CA THR A 72 -11.75 31.49 0.64
C THR A 72 -10.29 31.31 0.24
N LEU A 73 -9.41 32.23 0.62
CA LEU A 73 -7.97 32.11 0.38
C LEU A 73 -7.39 30.88 1.06
N LEU A 74 -7.75 30.64 2.32
CA LEU A 74 -7.33 29.45 3.07
C LEU A 74 -7.84 28.16 2.42
N GLY A 75 -9.09 28.16 1.96
CA GLY A 75 -9.70 27.03 1.25
C GLY A 75 -8.99 26.73 -0.07
N PHE A 76 -8.66 27.77 -0.84
CA PHE A 76 -7.89 27.61 -2.09
C PHE A 76 -6.50 27.02 -1.81
N LEU A 77 -5.80 27.56 -0.82
CA LEU A 77 -4.47 27.10 -0.42
C LEU A 77 -4.49 25.64 0.07
N TYR A 78 -5.56 25.24 0.77
CA TYR A 78 -5.78 23.86 1.18
C TYR A 78 -5.99 22.92 -0.02
N ILE A 79 -6.85 23.29 -0.97
CA ILE A 79 -7.11 22.48 -2.17
C ILE A 79 -5.81 22.30 -2.96
N THR A 80 -5.03 23.37 -3.15
CA THR A 80 -3.73 23.31 -3.83
C THR A 80 -2.75 22.39 -3.11
N ASN A 81 -2.66 22.48 -1.78
CA ASN A 81 -1.76 21.63 -0.99
C ASN A 81 -2.15 20.15 -1.10
N ASN A 82 -3.45 19.85 -1.01
CA ASN A 82 -3.96 18.49 -1.12
C ASN A 82 -3.61 17.85 -2.48
N TYR A 83 -3.74 18.60 -3.58
CA TYR A 83 -3.37 18.11 -4.91
C TYR A 83 -1.89 17.73 -5.00
N GLN A 84 -1.01 18.58 -4.44
CA GLN A 84 0.43 18.31 -4.40
C GLN A 84 0.76 17.08 -3.54
N ALA A 85 0.11 16.92 -2.39
CA ALA A 85 0.30 15.75 -1.53
C ALA A 85 -0.08 14.44 -2.25
N GLU A 86 -1.16 14.45 -3.03
CA GLU A 86 -1.61 13.29 -3.79
C GLU A 86 -0.62 12.91 -4.91
N GLU A 87 -0.13 13.90 -5.67
CA GLU A 87 0.90 13.69 -6.68
C GLU A 87 2.19 13.14 -6.11
N LYS A 88 2.67 13.71 -5.00
CA LYS A 88 3.89 13.26 -4.33
C LYS A 88 3.74 11.84 -3.80
N THR A 89 2.58 11.49 -3.26
CA THR A 89 2.29 10.13 -2.80
C THR A 89 2.35 9.13 -3.97
N ARG A 90 1.79 9.48 -5.13
CA ARG A 90 1.90 8.64 -6.34
C ARG A 90 3.35 8.51 -6.83
N GLU A 91 4.11 9.60 -6.80
CA GLU A 91 5.52 9.62 -7.20
C GLU A 91 6.38 8.73 -6.30
N ILE A 92 6.17 8.80 -4.99
CA ILE A 92 6.85 7.94 -4.00
C ILE A 92 6.58 6.47 -4.29
N ASN A 93 5.32 6.10 -4.54
CA ASN A 93 4.96 4.71 -4.84
C ASN A 93 5.64 4.20 -6.12
N ARG A 94 5.75 5.03 -7.17
CA ARG A 94 6.48 4.68 -8.39
C ARG A 94 7.97 4.46 -8.11
N LYS A 95 8.63 5.41 -7.45
CA LYS A 95 10.05 5.30 -7.09
C LYS A 95 10.35 4.07 -6.23
N GLN A 96 9.46 3.73 -5.29
CA GLN A 96 9.60 2.51 -4.48
C GLN A 96 9.53 1.24 -5.32
N LYS A 97 8.64 1.21 -6.33
CA LYS A 97 8.56 0.10 -7.28
C LYS A 97 9.86 -0.03 -8.08
N ASP A 98 10.39 1.09 -8.56
CA ASP A 98 11.63 1.12 -9.33
C ASP A 98 12.81 0.60 -8.50
N ILE A 99 12.95 1.03 -7.24
CA ILE A 99 13.97 0.51 -6.32
C ILE A 99 13.84 -1.01 -6.16
N LYS A 100 12.62 -1.51 -6.01
CA LYS A 100 12.36 -2.94 -5.83
C LYS A 100 12.76 -3.72 -7.07
N GLU A 101 12.37 -3.24 -8.26
CA GLU A 101 12.74 -3.85 -9.54
C GLU A 101 14.26 -3.86 -9.72
N LEU A 102 14.92 -2.72 -9.49
CA LEU A 102 16.38 -2.60 -9.61
C LEU A 102 17.10 -3.57 -8.68
N ARG A 103 16.58 -3.76 -7.46
CA ARG A 103 17.11 -4.74 -6.50
C ARG A 103 16.97 -6.18 -7.00
N TYR A 104 15.82 -6.54 -7.59
CA TYR A 104 15.64 -7.85 -8.20
C TYR A 104 16.59 -8.07 -9.37
N GLN A 105 16.76 -7.08 -10.25
CA GLN A 105 17.70 -7.15 -11.35
C GLN A 105 19.15 -7.34 -10.86
N TYR A 106 19.56 -6.61 -9.82
CA TYR A 106 20.88 -6.76 -9.20
C TYR A 106 21.09 -8.18 -8.66
N ILE A 107 20.14 -8.71 -7.87
CA ILE A 107 20.25 -10.05 -7.28
C ILE A 107 20.33 -11.11 -8.39
N SER A 108 19.49 -11.00 -9.42
CA SER A 108 19.48 -11.94 -10.54
C SER A 108 20.80 -11.91 -11.34
N LYS A 109 21.29 -10.71 -11.69
CA LYS A 109 22.58 -10.54 -12.40
C LYS A 109 23.76 -11.06 -11.57
N LYS A 110 23.81 -10.72 -10.28
CA LYS A 110 24.86 -11.21 -9.36
C LYS A 110 24.80 -12.73 -9.24
N SER A 111 23.62 -13.32 -9.09
CA SER A 111 23.44 -14.78 -9.02
C SER A 111 23.90 -15.46 -10.30
N LYS A 112 23.59 -14.90 -11.47
CA LYS A 112 24.06 -15.41 -12.77
C LYS A 112 25.59 -15.39 -12.84
N LEU A 113 26.23 -14.29 -12.43
CA LEU A 113 27.69 -14.20 -12.38
C LEU A 113 28.26 -15.23 -11.40
N MET A 114 27.74 -15.32 -10.17
CA MET A 114 28.19 -16.28 -9.17
C MET A 114 28.06 -17.73 -9.67
N ASN A 115 26.97 -18.06 -10.37
CA ASN A 115 26.79 -19.39 -10.95
C ASN A 115 27.80 -19.67 -12.07
N MET A 116 28.12 -18.68 -12.91
CA MET A 116 29.17 -18.83 -13.93
C MET A 116 30.57 -18.93 -13.33
N SER A 117 30.83 -18.24 -12.22
CA SER A 117 32.11 -18.26 -11.51
C SER A 117 32.28 -19.44 -10.55
N LYS A 118 31.26 -20.30 -10.37
CA LYS A 118 31.40 -21.52 -9.57
C LYS A 118 32.42 -22.45 -10.22
N GLN A 119 33.38 -22.93 -9.42
CA GLN A 119 34.42 -23.87 -9.86
C GLN A 119 33.81 -25.07 -10.60
N SER A 120 32.78 -25.70 -10.03
CA SER A 120 32.07 -26.83 -10.67
C SER A 120 31.38 -26.52 -12.01
N GLN A 121 31.01 -25.26 -12.27
CA GLN A 121 30.47 -24.86 -13.57
C GLN A 121 31.59 -24.56 -14.56
N VAL A 122 32.68 -23.95 -14.09
CA VAL A 122 33.90 -23.73 -14.87
C VAL A 122 34.53 -25.06 -15.28
N GLU A 123 34.63 -26.03 -14.36
CA GLU A 123 35.05 -27.42 -14.61
C GLU A 123 34.20 -28.06 -15.71
N LYS A 124 32.86 -28.04 -15.60
CA LYS A 124 31.97 -28.59 -16.64
C LYS A 124 32.15 -27.93 -18.01
N ILE A 125 32.47 -26.64 -18.06
CA ILE A 125 32.75 -25.92 -19.32
C ILE A 125 34.12 -26.33 -19.88
N LEU A 126 35.13 -26.50 -19.01
CA LEU A 126 36.49 -26.91 -19.37
C LEU A 126 36.57 -28.40 -19.76
N GLU A 127 35.82 -29.28 -19.10
CA GLU A 127 35.66 -30.70 -19.46
C GLU A 127 35.06 -30.87 -20.84
N LYS A 128 34.03 -30.08 -21.17
CA LYS A 128 33.46 -30.03 -22.53
C LYS A 128 34.45 -29.55 -23.58
N ARG A 129 35.51 -28.84 -23.18
CA ARG A 129 36.62 -28.40 -24.03
C ARG A 129 37.83 -29.33 -23.97
N GLY A 130 37.74 -30.47 -23.27
CA GLY A 130 38.77 -31.51 -23.22
C GLY A 130 39.77 -31.41 -22.07
N PHE A 131 39.59 -30.49 -21.12
CA PHE A 131 40.47 -30.32 -19.96
C PHE A 131 39.88 -31.01 -18.73
N LYS A 132 40.65 -31.94 -18.12
CA LYS A 132 40.25 -32.68 -16.91
C LYS A 132 40.89 -32.04 -15.68
N GLU A 133 40.09 -31.83 -14.63
CA GLU A 133 40.57 -31.20 -13.41
C GLU A 133 41.58 -32.09 -12.67
N ASN A 134 42.61 -31.49 -12.05
CA ASN A 134 43.53 -32.20 -11.18
C ASN A 134 42.92 -32.28 -9.77
N THR A 135 42.32 -33.43 -9.44
CA THR A 135 41.71 -33.74 -8.13
C THR A 135 42.75 -33.93 -7.00
N GLN A 136 44.05 -33.90 -7.31
CA GLN A 136 45.07 -34.06 -6.28
C GLN A 136 45.31 -32.74 -5.53
N PRO A 137 45.25 -32.73 -4.18
CA PRO A 137 45.66 -31.56 -3.41
C PRO A 137 47.13 -31.23 -3.72
N LEU A 138 47.45 -29.92 -3.82
CA LEU A 138 48.80 -29.42 -4.06
C LEU A 138 49.82 -30.09 -3.13
N LYS A 139 50.71 -30.88 -3.72
CA LYS A 139 51.81 -31.54 -3.00
C LYS A 139 52.87 -30.48 -2.72
N VAL A 140 52.84 -29.91 -1.52
CA VAL A 140 53.91 -29.02 -1.06
C VAL A 140 55.19 -29.85 -0.90
N ILE A 141 56.22 -29.53 -1.70
CA ILE A 141 57.56 -30.09 -1.51
C ILE A 141 58.18 -29.34 -0.34
N ARG A 142 58.10 -29.92 0.88
CA ARG A 142 58.92 -29.45 2.00
C ARG A 142 60.31 -30.01 1.80
N VAL A 143 61.22 -29.20 1.26
CA VAL A 143 62.65 -29.53 1.28
C VAL A 143 63.11 -29.45 2.73
N SER A 144 63.63 -30.56 3.26
CA SER A 144 64.30 -30.55 4.56
C SER A 144 65.65 -29.88 4.39
N GLN A 145 65.91 -28.84 5.18
CA GLN A 145 67.15 -28.04 5.10
C GLN A 145 68.43 -28.88 5.20
N LYS A 146 68.35 -30.08 5.81
CA LYS A 146 69.47 -31.03 5.94
C LYS A 146 70.03 -31.56 4.61
N GLU A 147 69.25 -31.55 3.53
CA GLU A 147 69.72 -32.00 2.20
C GLU A 147 70.33 -30.86 1.36
N LEU A 148 69.93 -29.61 1.62
CA LEU A 148 70.49 -28.42 0.95
C LEU A 148 71.92 -28.11 1.41
N ASP A 149 72.19 -28.28 2.70
CA ASP A 149 73.52 -28.02 3.27
C ASP A 149 74.57 -29.05 2.82
N SER A 150 74.16 -30.28 2.44
CA SER A 150 75.05 -31.30 1.88
C SER A 150 75.40 -31.11 0.40
N MET A 151 74.75 -30.17 -0.29
CA MET A 151 75.06 -29.85 -1.70
C MET A 151 75.89 -28.57 -1.85
N ILE A 152 76.05 -27.78 -0.77
CA ILE A 152 76.78 -26.50 -0.76
C ILE A 152 78.21 -26.65 -0.19
N LYS A 153 78.60 -27.85 0.28
CA LYS A 153 79.95 -28.14 0.78
C LYS A 153 80.75 -28.96 -0.21
#